data_AF-A0A7Y6EUC4-F1
#
_entry.id   AF-A0A7Y6EUC4-F1
#
_cell.length_a   1.000
_cell.length_b   1.000
_cell.length_c   1.000
_cell.angle_alpha   90.00
_cell.angle_beta   90.00
_cell.angle_gamma   90.00
#
_symmetry.space_group_name_H-M   'P 1'
#
loop_
_entity.id
_entity.type
_entity.pdbx_description
1 polymer ?
#
loop_
_entity_poly.entity_id
_entity_poly.type
_entity_poly.pdbx_seq_one_letter_code
_entity_poly.pdbx_strand_id
1 'polypeptide(L)'
;MNEYQEDFDTAVETLQLITQVITYTFPQDWKFAERFPDKFREFRRAAGRLTHSKDKRIKACGRALKELDRCLSDIDRGFTPARAQRAADAGNRVVETMEVAMHGV
;
A
#
# COMPACT_ATOMS: atom_id res chain seq x y z
N MET A 1 16.10 16.14 -5.96
CA MET A 1 14.83 15.42 -5.82
C MET A 1 15.17 13.94 -5.73
N ASN A 2 14.71 13.22 -4.70
CA ASN A 2 14.92 11.77 -4.60
C ASN A 2 14.33 11.11 -5.85
N GLU A 3 15.07 10.20 -6.50
CA GLU A 3 14.62 9.56 -7.75
C GLU A 3 13.30 8.79 -7.60
N TYR A 4 12.91 8.46 -6.36
CA TYR A 4 11.66 7.78 -6.03
C TYR A 4 10.62 8.68 -5.34
N GLN A 5 10.81 10.00 -5.28
CA GLN A 5 9.90 10.88 -4.56
C GLN A 5 8.45 10.74 -5.05
N GLU A 6 8.25 10.76 -6.37
CA GLU A 6 6.91 10.60 -6.96
C GLU A 6 6.28 9.24 -6.65
N ASP A 7 7.09 8.18 -6.54
CA ASP A 7 6.63 6.84 -6.16
C ASP A 7 6.18 6.80 -4.71
N PHE A 8 6.91 7.46 -3.82
CA PHE A 8 6.53 7.61 -2.42
C PHE A 8 5.27 8.47 -2.27
N ASP A 9 5.17 9.58 -2.99
CA ASP A 9 3.98 10.45 -2.96
C ASP A 9 2.74 9.67 -3.42
N THR A 10 2.85 8.92 -4.52
CA THR A 10 1.78 8.03 -5.02
C THR A 10 1.36 7.01 -3.96
N ALA A 11 2.33 6.41 -3.26
CA ALA A 11 2.06 5.45 -2.20
C ALA A 11 1.34 6.11 -1.02
N VAL A 12 1.81 7.27 -0.54
CA VAL A 12 1.21 8.02 0.56
C VAL A 12 -0.24 8.43 0.23
N GLU A 13 -0.49 8.99 -0.95
CA GLU A 13 -1.83 9.36 -1.39
C GLU A 13 -2.78 8.15 -1.38
N THR A 14 -2.31 7.01 -1.87
CA THR A 14 -3.13 5.78 -1.91
C THR A 14 -3.43 5.27 -0.51
N LEU A 15 -2.45 5.32 0.41
CA LEU A 15 -2.64 4.94 1.81
C LEU A 15 -3.65 5.86 2.52
N GLN A 16 -3.61 7.17 2.25
CA GLN A 16 -4.59 8.11 2.77
C GLN A 16 -6.00 7.81 2.27
N LEU A 17 -6.14 7.48 0.97
CA LEU A 17 -7.42 7.06 0.39
C LEU A 17 -7.95 5.78 1.06
N ILE A 18 -7.10 4.78 1.28
CA ILE A 18 -7.47 3.54 1.99
C ILE A 18 -7.98 3.85 3.39
N THR A 19 -7.27 4.71 4.14
CA THR A 19 -7.69 5.14 5.48
C THR A 19 -9.06 5.80 5.44
N GLN A 20 -9.32 6.71 4.50
CA GLN A 20 -10.63 7.34 4.33
C GLN A 20 -11.74 6.30 4.06
N VAL A 21 -11.50 5.34 3.17
CA VAL A 21 -12.47 4.27 2.88
C VAL A 21 -12.77 3.48 4.15
N ILE A 22 -11.75 3.08 4.91
CA ILE A 22 -11.90 2.30 6.14
C ILE A 22 -12.66 3.10 7.20
N THR A 23 -12.38 4.40 7.35
CA THR A 23 -13.03 5.26 8.34
C THR A 23 -14.51 5.49 8.05
N TYR A 24 -14.88 5.64 6.78
CA TYR A 24 -16.24 6.08 6.39
C TYR A 24 -17.10 4.98 5.78
N THR A 25 -16.59 3.76 5.63
CA THR A 25 -17.29 2.63 4.98
C THR A 25 -17.34 1.44 5.92
N PHE A 26 -18.48 0.74 5.93
CA PHE A 26 -18.58 -0.52 6.68
C PHE A 26 -17.61 -1.59 6.15
N PRO A 27 -17.04 -2.44 7.02
CA PRO A 27 -16.01 -3.41 6.62
C PRO A 27 -16.43 -4.36 5.50
N GLN A 28 -17.70 -4.79 5.47
CA GLN A 28 -18.23 -5.66 4.41
C GLN A 28 -18.27 -5.01 3.02
N ASP A 29 -18.19 -3.69 2.95
CA ASP A 29 -18.26 -2.90 1.72
C ASP A 29 -16.89 -2.33 1.31
N TRP A 30 -15.81 -2.78 1.94
CA TRP A 30 -14.45 -2.41 1.59
C TRP A 30 -14.10 -2.99 0.21
N LYS A 31 -14.25 -2.13 -0.81
CA LYS A 31 -13.95 -2.37 -2.22
C LYS A 31 -12.93 -1.35 -2.68
N PHE A 32 -11.65 -1.58 -2.43
CA PHE A 32 -10.58 -0.63 -2.66
C PHE A 32 -10.16 -0.53 -4.13
N ALA A 33 -9.64 -1.61 -4.71
CA ALA A 33 -9.15 -1.63 -6.08
C ALA A 33 -10.31 -1.66 -7.09
N GLU A 34 -11.45 -2.23 -6.71
CA GLU A 34 -12.68 -2.17 -7.53
C GLU A 34 -13.22 -0.74 -7.66
N ARG A 35 -13.21 0.05 -6.58
CA ARG A 35 -13.77 1.41 -6.55
C ARG A 35 -12.81 2.47 -7.07
N PHE A 36 -11.50 2.26 -6.92
CA PHE A 36 -10.46 3.21 -7.33
C PHE A 36 -9.41 2.54 -8.25
N PRO A 37 -9.82 2.00 -9.41
CA PRO A 37 -8.97 1.15 -10.24
C PRO A 37 -7.73 1.86 -10.77
N ASP A 38 -7.84 3.15 -11.12
CA ASP A 38 -6.70 3.91 -11.64
C ASP A 38 -5.68 4.25 -10.54
N LYS A 39 -6.15 4.62 -9.34
CA LYS A 39 -5.27 4.85 -8.19
C LYS A 39 -4.50 3.59 -7.80
N PHE A 40 -5.17 2.43 -7.78
CA PHE A 40 -4.48 1.16 -7.52
C PHE A 40 -3.55 0.73 -8.67
N ARG A 41 -3.83 1.13 -9.92
CA ARG A 41 -2.91 0.91 -11.04
C ARG A 41 -1.61 1.71 -10.86
N GLU A 42 -1.72 2.99 -10.49
CA GLU A 42 -0.58 3.85 -10.22
C GLU A 42 0.22 3.35 -9.01
N PHE A 43 -0.47 3.01 -7.92
CA PHE A 43 0.12 2.39 -6.74
C PHE A 43 0.94 1.13 -7.07
N ARG A 44 0.38 0.21 -7.87
CA ARG A 44 1.08 -1.01 -8.31
C ARG A 44 2.32 -0.70 -9.14
N ARG A 45 2.27 0.34 -9.98
CA ARG A 45 3.44 0.79 -10.77
C ARG A 45 4.53 1.34 -9.85
N ALA A 46 4.17 2.20 -8.91
CA ALA A 46 5.09 2.76 -7.93
C ALA A 46 5.73 1.65 -7.08
N ALA A 47 4.92 0.78 -6.46
CA ALA A 47 5.41 -0.40 -5.72
C ALA A 47 6.30 -1.30 -6.59
N GLY A 48 5.94 -1.44 -7.88
CA GLY A 48 6.73 -2.11 -8.91
C GLY A 48 8.13 -1.54 -9.06
N ARG A 49 8.24 -0.23 -9.29
CA ARG A 49 9.52 0.49 -9.45
C ARG A 49 10.36 0.41 -8.18
N LEU A 50 9.77 0.69 -7.01
CA LEU A 50 10.43 0.62 -5.71
C LEU A 50 11.04 -0.77 -5.44
N THR A 51 10.32 -1.85 -5.80
CA THR A 51 10.80 -3.24 -5.64
C THR A 51 12.06 -3.54 -6.47
N HIS A 52 12.29 -2.82 -7.57
CA HIS A 52 13.45 -3.01 -8.44
C HIS A 52 14.63 -2.09 -8.09
N SER A 53 14.48 -1.25 -7.06
CA SER A 53 15.58 -0.40 -6.58
C SER A 53 16.79 -1.24 -6.13
N LYS A 54 17.98 -0.67 -6.32
CA LYS A 54 19.25 -1.22 -5.80
C LYS A 54 19.42 -0.95 -4.30
N ASP A 55 18.78 0.09 -3.76
CA ASP A 55 18.77 0.34 -2.31
C ASP A 55 17.87 -0.69 -1.64
N LYS A 56 18.43 -1.44 -0.67
CA LYS A 56 17.73 -2.51 0.04
C LYS A 56 16.52 -1.99 0.84
N ARG A 57 16.56 -0.76 1.35
CA ARG A 57 15.46 -0.13 2.11
C ARG A 57 14.29 0.21 1.21
N ILE A 58 14.58 0.84 0.07
CA ILE A 58 13.58 1.18 -0.94
C ILE A 58 12.95 -0.10 -1.52
N LYS A 59 13.78 -1.10 -1.79
CA LYS A 59 13.32 -2.43 -2.21
C LYS A 59 12.42 -3.11 -1.19
N ALA A 60 12.72 -2.99 0.11
CA ALA A 60 11.90 -3.53 1.19
C ALA A 60 10.53 -2.83 1.24
N CYS A 61 10.50 -1.50 1.15
CA CYS A 61 9.28 -0.72 1.03
C CYS A 61 8.44 -1.18 -0.17
N GLY A 62 9.04 -1.28 -1.37
CA GLY A 62 8.33 -1.77 -2.57
C GLY A 62 7.72 -3.16 -2.39
N ARG A 63 8.37 -4.05 -1.65
CA ARG A 63 7.83 -5.38 -1.31
C ARG A 63 6.65 -5.29 -0.35
N ALA A 64 6.73 -4.46 0.69
CA ALA A 64 5.64 -4.24 1.64
C ALA A 64 4.40 -3.66 0.93
N LEU A 65 4.59 -2.69 0.03
CA LEU A 65 3.49 -2.11 -0.75
C LEU A 65 2.80 -3.15 -1.65
N LYS A 66 3.56 -4.06 -2.28
CA LYS A 66 2.99 -5.17 -3.05
C LYS A 66 2.24 -6.17 -2.19
N GLU A 67 2.71 -6.42 -0.98
CA GLU A 67 2.01 -7.28 -0.03
C GLU A 67 0.67 -6.66 0.37
N LEU A 68 0.66 -5.37 0.70
CA LEU A 68 -0.56 -4.64 1.00
C LEU A 68 -1.56 -4.65 -0.16
N ASP A 69 -1.12 -4.40 -1.41
CA ASP A 69 -1.99 -4.48 -2.61
C ASP A 69 -2.68 -5.86 -2.75
N ARG A 70 -1.95 -6.94 -2.45
CA ARG A 70 -2.51 -8.30 -2.47
C ARG A 70 -3.55 -8.49 -1.37
N CYS A 71 -3.26 -8.04 -0.14
CA CYS A 71 -4.20 -8.13 0.96
C CYS A 71 -5.48 -7.34 0.70
N LEU A 72 -5.37 -6.14 0.12
CA LEU A 72 -6.52 -5.32 -0.28
C LEU A 72 -7.32 -5.98 -1.41
N SER A 73 -6.64 -6.56 -2.41
CA SER A 73 -7.31 -7.32 -3.48
C SER A 73 -8.04 -8.56 -2.95
N ASP A 74 -7.52 -9.20 -1.89
CA ASP A 74 -8.20 -10.32 -1.23
C ASP A 74 -9.42 -9.86 -0.42
N ILE A 75 -9.38 -8.67 0.17
CA ILE A 75 -10.55 -8.03 0.80
C ILE A 75 -11.62 -7.74 -0.26
N ASP A 76 -11.24 -7.18 -1.42
CA ASP A 76 -12.17 -6.89 -2.52
C ASP A 76 -12.89 -8.15 -3.03
N ARG A 77 -12.22 -9.30 -2.99
CA ARG A 77 -12.81 -10.61 -3.34
C ARG A 77 -13.73 -11.18 -2.27
N GLY A 78 -13.73 -10.61 -1.07
CA GLY A 78 -14.60 -11.00 0.03
C GLY A 78 -13.99 -10.63 1.37
N PHE A 79 -14.77 -9.92 2.18
CA PHE A 79 -14.37 -9.54 3.51
C PHE A 79 -14.37 -10.76 4.45
N THR A 80 -13.28 -10.93 5.21
CA THR A 80 -13.25 -11.77 6.41
C THR A 80 -12.37 -11.10 7.48
N PRO A 81 -12.62 -11.31 8.78
CA PRO A 81 -11.78 -10.76 9.84
C PRO A 81 -10.29 -11.11 9.69
N ALA A 82 -9.99 -12.34 9.25
CA ALA A 82 -8.61 -12.77 8.99
C ALA A 82 -7.94 -12.07 7.80
N ARG A 83 -8.70 -11.70 6.75
CA ARG A 83 -8.19 -10.90 5.63
C ARG A 83 -7.97 -9.45 6.06
N ALA A 84 -8.89 -8.89 6.85
CA ALA A 84 -8.77 -7.56 7.42
C ALA A 84 -7.54 -7.43 8.33
N GLN A 85 -7.32 -8.41 9.22
CA GLN A 85 -6.14 -8.42 10.09
C GLN A 85 -4.84 -8.49 9.27
N ARG A 86 -4.77 -9.39 8.27
CA ARG A 86 -3.58 -9.47 7.40
C ARG A 86 -3.31 -8.18 6.64
N ALA A 87 -4.35 -7.49 6.18
CA ALA A 87 -4.20 -6.18 5.55
C ALA A 87 -3.71 -5.11 6.54
N ALA A 88 -4.20 -5.12 7.78
CA ALA A 88 -3.72 -4.23 8.83
C ALA A 88 -2.24 -4.47 9.16
N ASP A 89 -1.84 -5.73 9.32
CA ASP A 89 -0.45 -6.11 9.56
C ASP A 89 0.47 -5.71 8.39
N ALA A 90 0.00 -5.88 7.15
CA ALA A 90 0.71 -5.43 5.96
C ALA A 90 0.81 -3.89 5.90
N GLY A 91 -0.25 -3.18 6.30
CA GLY A 91 -0.25 -1.72 6.41
C GLY A 91 0.78 -1.22 7.42
N ASN A 92 0.87 -1.85 8.59
CA ASN A 92 1.90 -1.52 9.58
C ASN A 92 3.32 -1.73 9.03
N ARG A 93 3.56 -2.86 8.35
CA ARG A 93 4.84 -3.11 7.66
C ARG A 93 5.17 -2.03 6.62
N VAL A 94 4.18 -1.53 5.90
CA VAL A 94 4.37 -0.43 4.94
C VAL A 94 4.82 0.84 5.67
N VAL A 95 4.16 1.23 6.75
CA VAL A 95 4.54 2.41 7.55
C VAL A 95 5.98 2.28 8.05
N GLU A 96 6.31 1.18 8.72
CA GLU A 96 7.66 0.92 9.24
C GLU A 96 8.74 0.97 8.15
N THR A 97 8.50 0.31 7.02
CA THR A 97 9.48 0.26 5.92
C THR A 97 9.59 1.58 5.16
N MET A 98 8.50 2.36 5.07
CA MET A 98 8.51 3.69 4.48
C MET A 98 9.27 4.68 5.35
N GLU A 99 9.06 4.68 6.67
CA GLU A 99 9.80 5.53 7.60
C GLU A 99 11.31 5.30 7.50
N VAL A 100 11.74 4.02 7.48
CA VAL A 100 13.15 3.65 7.30
C VAL A 100 13.68 4.09 5.93
N ALA A 101 12.88 3.93 4.86
CA ALA A 101 13.30 4.31 3.52
C ALA A 101 13.40 5.83 3.30
N MET A 102 12.55 6.61 3.98
CA MET A 102 12.49 8.08 3.84
C MET A 102 13.42 8.82 4.80
N HIS A 103 13.63 8.30 6.02
CA HIS A 103 14.37 8.99 7.07
C HIS A 103 15.70 8.33 7.45
N GLY A 104 15.97 7.12 6.95
CA GLY A 104 17.30 6.50 7.01
C GLY A 104 17.86 6.27 8.41
N VAL A 105 17.00 6.05 9.42
CA VAL A 105 17.41 5.73 10.80
C VAL A 105 18.17 4.40 10.84
#